data_AF-A0A6L7THW7-F1
#
_entry.id   AF-A0A6L7THW7-F1
#
_cell.length_a   1.000
_cell.length_b   1.000
_cell.length_c   1.000
_cell.angle_alpha   90.00
_cell.angle_beta   90.00
_cell.angle_gamma   90.00
#
_symmetry.space_group_name_H-M   'P 1'
#
loop_
_entity.id
_entity.type
_entity.pdbx_description
1 polymer ?
#
loop_
_entity_poly.entity_id
_entity_poly.type
_entity_poly.pdbx_seq_one_letter_code
_entity_poly.pdbx_strand_id
1 'polypeptide(L)'
;MLNKRAKFLLVATSLSPVLGAVAVSQFDLYESWKRWEWWLVVVGAFVLPALCWALLMYAKKQAPKQLFYIKEFERKDQEVLVFLFIYLLPFVRSVNPTFASEWLTGAYVLFIIVIAIAYTDAFHFNPVMRLLFGYRFYAAKDRDGISNLLISKRDLRRPGEEVQTVRLAWNVYLYIGDSDA
;
A
#
# COMPACT_ATOMS: atom_id res chain seq x y z
N MET A 1 -12.46 -7.82 14.49
CA MET A 1 -12.56 -6.47 13.89
C MET A 1 -11.28 -6.10 13.09
N LEU A 2 -10.88 -6.96 12.15
CA LEU A 2 -9.64 -6.82 11.36
C LEU A 2 -9.71 -5.66 10.32
N ASN A 3 -10.93 -5.25 9.93
CA ASN A 3 -11.20 -4.37 8.78
C ASN A 3 -10.42 -3.05 8.75
N LYS A 4 -10.44 -2.26 9.83
CA LYS A 4 -9.80 -0.92 9.83
C LYS A 4 -8.28 -0.99 9.91
N ARG A 5 -7.75 -1.93 10.71
CA ARG A 5 -6.31 -2.10 10.92
C ARG A 5 -5.61 -2.67 9.68
N ALA A 6 -6.23 -3.65 9.02
CA ALA A 6 -5.71 -4.20 7.76
C ALA A 6 -5.66 -3.13 6.66
N LYS A 7 -6.74 -2.35 6.50
CA LYS A 7 -6.78 -1.23 5.55
C LYS A 7 -5.69 -0.18 5.86
N PHE A 8 -5.57 0.21 7.12
CA PHE A 8 -4.53 1.16 7.55
C PHE A 8 -3.11 0.65 7.24
N LEU A 9 -2.80 -0.61 7.54
CA LEU A 9 -1.48 -1.18 7.26
C LEU A 9 -1.17 -1.27 5.76
N LEU A 10 -2.17 -1.56 4.92
CA LEU A 10 -2.02 -1.55 3.47
C LEU A 10 -1.69 -0.15 2.94
N VAL A 11 -2.39 0.88 3.44
CA VAL A 11 -2.13 2.29 3.12
C VAL A 11 -0.76 2.75 3.64
N ALA A 12 -0.42 2.43 4.89
CA ALA A 12 0.86 2.78 5.47
C ALA A 12 2.04 2.15 4.69
N THR A 13 1.86 0.91 4.23
CA THR A 13 2.89 0.20 3.46
C THR A 13 3.07 0.78 2.06
N SER A 14 1.99 1.21 1.39
CA SER A 14 2.13 1.89 0.08
C SER A 14 2.87 3.22 0.19
N LEU A 15 2.97 3.80 1.38
CA LEU A 15 3.73 5.03 1.65
C LEU A 15 5.14 4.78 2.22
N SER A 16 5.51 3.54 2.49
CA SER A 16 6.88 3.22 2.94
C SER A 16 7.99 3.66 1.97
N PRO A 17 7.81 3.72 0.63
CA PRO A 17 8.80 4.32 -0.26
C PRO A 17 9.06 5.80 0.03
N VAL A 18 8.03 6.55 0.45
CA VAL A 18 8.20 7.96 0.83
C VAL A 18 9.13 8.08 2.04
N LEU A 19 8.97 7.20 3.03
CA LEU A 19 9.87 7.16 4.19
C LEU A 19 11.30 6.85 3.74
N GLY A 20 11.50 5.89 2.84
CA GLY A 20 12.81 5.62 2.25
C GLY A 20 13.41 6.86 1.56
N ALA A 21 12.62 7.56 0.75
CA ALA A 21 13.04 8.79 0.08
C ALA A 21 13.38 9.92 1.07
N VAL A 22 12.62 10.07 2.16
CA VAL A 22 12.96 11.01 3.25
C VAL A 22 14.26 10.61 3.95
N ALA A 23 14.48 9.32 4.23
CA ALA A 23 15.71 8.85 4.85
C ALA A 23 16.94 9.15 3.98
N VAL A 24 16.82 8.97 2.66
CA VAL A 24 17.88 9.30 1.69
C VAL A 24 18.08 10.82 1.62
N SER A 25 17.03 11.62 1.51
CA SER A 25 17.19 13.08 1.42
C SER A 25 17.77 13.71 2.68
N GLN A 26 17.50 13.15 3.85
CA GLN A 26 18.11 13.57 5.12
C GLN A 26 19.56 13.16 5.28
N PHE A 27 19.96 12.05 4.63
CA PHE A 27 21.33 11.56 4.68
C PHE A 27 22.31 12.58 4.08
N ASP A 28 21.93 13.21 2.97
CA ASP A 28 22.77 14.19 2.27
C ASP A 28 22.76 15.58 2.95
N LEU A 29 21.71 15.94 3.69
CA LEU A 29 21.50 17.30 4.22
C LEU A 29 22.02 17.52 5.65
N TYR A 30 22.20 16.47 6.45
CA TYR A 30 22.58 16.59 7.86
C TYR A 30 23.59 15.51 8.26
N GLU A 31 24.46 15.76 9.27
CA GLU A 31 25.25 14.74 10.00
C GLU A 31 24.31 13.78 10.77
N SER A 32 23.49 13.07 10.01
CA SER A 32 22.18 12.53 10.38
C SER A 32 22.25 11.19 11.09
N TRP A 33 23.39 10.49 11.01
CA TRP A 33 23.59 9.20 11.67
C TRP A 33 23.43 9.26 13.20
N LYS A 34 23.64 10.44 13.80
CA LYS A 34 23.50 10.66 15.25
C LYS A 34 22.07 11.05 15.68
N ARG A 35 21.18 11.44 14.76
CA ARG A 35 19.80 11.84 15.10
C ARG A 35 18.89 10.62 15.13
N TRP A 36 18.23 10.41 16.28
CA TRP A 36 17.24 9.35 16.48
C TRP A 36 16.10 9.39 15.43
N GLU A 37 15.68 10.57 15.00
CA GLU A 37 14.60 10.76 14.03
C GLU A 37 14.89 10.08 12.68
N TRP A 38 16.14 10.09 12.23
CA TRP A 38 16.54 9.42 10.97
C TRP A 38 16.33 7.91 11.08
N TRP A 39 16.74 7.31 12.20
CA TRP A 39 16.54 5.90 12.47
C TRP A 39 15.06 5.52 12.52
N LEU A 40 14.19 6.36 13.08
CA LEU A 40 12.74 6.12 13.06
C LEU A 40 12.19 6.03 11.64
N VAL A 41 12.64 6.90 10.73
CA VAL A 41 12.20 6.90 9.33
C VAL A 41 12.69 5.64 8.60
N VAL A 42 13.97 5.28 8.78
CA VAL A 42 14.57 4.07 8.20
C VAL A 42 13.86 2.83 8.72
N VAL A 43 13.72 2.69 10.04
CA VAL A 43 13.02 1.57 10.67
C VAL A 43 11.57 1.50 10.17
N GLY A 44 10.88 2.63 10.07
CA GLY A 44 9.52 2.70 9.53
C GLY A 44 9.42 2.18 8.08
N ALA A 45 10.38 2.51 7.22
CA ALA A 45 10.41 2.06 5.83
C ALA A 45 10.49 0.54 5.68
N PHE A 46 11.12 -0.17 6.63
CA PHE A 46 11.26 -1.63 6.59
C PHE A 46 10.22 -2.37 7.46
N VAL A 47 9.88 -1.83 8.62
CA VAL A 47 8.93 -2.45 9.56
C VAL A 47 7.51 -2.47 9.01
N LEU A 48 7.07 -1.39 8.33
CA LEU A 48 5.72 -1.34 7.77
C LEU A 48 5.44 -2.45 6.73
N PRO A 49 6.30 -2.66 5.71
CA PRO A 49 6.17 -3.79 4.80
C PRO A 49 6.19 -5.16 5.50
N ALA A 50 7.07 -5.34 6.49
CA ALA A 50 7.16 -6.59 7.24
C ALA A 50 5.88 -6.88 8.04
N LEU A 51 5.31 -5.88 8.71
CA LEU A 51 4.04 -6.00 9.43
C LEU A 51 2.87 -6.30 8.49
N CYS A 52 2.84 -5.64 7.32
CA CYS A 52 1.81 -5.89 6.32
C CYS A 52 1.89 -7.33 5.79
N TRP A 53 3.09 -7.81 5.50
CA TRP A 53 3.31 -9.20 5.08
C TRP A 53 2.87 -10.20 6.17
N ALA A 54 3.26 -9.98 7.42
CA ALA A 54 2.82 -10.81 8.54
C ALA A 54 1.29 -10.86 8.67
N LEU A 55 0.61 -9.72 8.49
CA LEU A 55 -0.85 -9.66 8.48
C LEU A 55 -1.46 -10.47 7.33
N LEU A 56 -0.92 -10.37 6.12
CA LEU A 56 -1.42 -11.16 4.98
C LEU A 56 -1.25 -12.66 5.22
N MET A 57 -0.11 -13.08 5.78
CA MET A 57 0.13 -14.49 6.12
C MET A 57 -0.81 -14.98 7.22
N TYR A 58 -1.02 -14.16 8.25
CA TYR A 58 -1.96 -14.46 9.33
C TYR A 58 -3.39 -14.62 8.80
N ALA A 59 -3.83 -13.66 7.98
CA ALA A 59 -5.17 -13.70 7.38
C ALA A 59 -5.35 -14.91 6.46
N LYS A 60 -4.35 -15.27 5.65
CA LYS A 60 -4.39 -16.49 4.83
C LYS A 60 -4.62 -17.76 5.65
N LYS A 61 -4.14 -17.82 6.90
CA LYS A 61 -4.26 -18.99 7.78
C LYS A 61 -5.53 -19.02 8.62
N GLN A 62 -5.97 -17.87 9.13
CA GLN A 62 -7.04 -17.81 10.13
C GLN A 62 -8.37 -17.24 9.63
N ALA A 63 -8.38 -16.50 8.52
CA ALA A 63 -9.61 -15.89 8.03
C ALA A 63 -10.50 -16.91 7.31
N PRO A 64 -11.84 -16.79 7.43
CA PRO A 64 -12.78 -17.65 6.71
C PRO A 64 -12.57 -17.53 5.20
N LYS A 65 -12.57 -18.68 4.52
CA LYS A 65 -12.53 -18.77 3.06
C LYS A 65 -13.91 -18.50 2.48
N GLN A 66 -13.96 -17.82 1.36
CA GLN A 66 -15.19 -17.58 0.59
C GLN A 66 -14.88 -17.54 -0.90
N LEU A 67 -15.90 -17.78 -1.72
CA LEU A 67 -15.81 -17.63 -3.16
C LEU A 67 -16.01 -16.16 -3.55
N PHE A 68 -15.17 -15.67 -4.44
CA PHE A 68 -15.27 -14.35 -5.03
C PHE A 68 -15.30 -14.50 -6.56
N TYR A 69 -16.34 -13.95 -7.19
CA TYR A 69 -16.50 -14.01 -8.63
C TYR A 69 -15.97 -12.75 -9.28
N ILE A 70 -15.06 -12.91 -10.23
CA ILE A 70 -14.45 -11.77 -10.92
C ILE A 70 -15.29 -11.43 -12.13
N LYS A 71 -16.16 -10.42 -12.03
CA LYS A 71 -17.00 -9.96 -13.15
C LYS A 71 -16.21 -9.17 -14.18
N GLU A 72 -15.36 -8.26 -13.72
CA GLU A 72 -14.61 -7.33 -14.56
C GLU A 72 -13.38 -6.82 -13.79
N PHE A 73 -12.28 -6.55 -14.48
CA PHE A 73 -11.14 -5.82 -13.93
C PHE A 73 -11.25 -4.33 -14.27
N GLU A 74 -11.17 -3.48 -13.27
CA GLU A 74 -11.07 -2.03 -13.46
C GLU A 74 -9.62 -1.60 -13.66
N ARG A 75 -9.40 -0.72 -14.63
CA ARG A 75 -8.10 -0.13 -14.91
C ARG A 75 -7.92 1.15 -14.10
N LYS A 76 -6.91 1.18 -13.22
CA LYS A 76 -6.63 2.29 -12.29
C LYS A 76 -5.29 2.97 -12.52
N ASP A 77 -4.86 3.07 -13.79
CA ASP A 77 -3.53 3.57 -14.17
C ASP A 77 -3.24 5.02 -13.70
N GLN A 78 -4.26 5.85 -13.54
CA GLN A 78 -4.11 7.24 -13.08
C GLN A 78 -3.55 7.32 -11.64
N GLU A 79 -3.82 6.33 -10.79
CA GLU A 79 -3.32 6.31 -9.41
C GLU A 79 -1.78 6.17 -9.39
N VAL A 80 -1.20 5.42 -10.33
CA VAL A 80 0.26 5.15 -10.40
C VAL A 80 1.06 6.44 -10.52
N LEU A 81 0.61 7.36 -11.40
CA LEU A 81 1.29 8.63 -11.62
C LEU A 81 1.24 9.52 -10.36
N VAL A 82 0.09 9.52 -9.66
CA VAL A 82 -0.08 10.26 -8.40
C VAL A 82 0.89 9.74 -7.34
N PHE A 83 1.02 8.42 -7.19
CA PHE A 83 2.00 7.82 -6.27
C PHE A 83 3.44 8.18 -6.63
N LEU A 84 3.78 8.19 -7.92
CA LEU A 84 5.11 8.58 -8.37
C LEU A 84 5.45 10.01 -7.93
N PHE A 85 4.54 10.98 -8.13
CA PHE A 85 4.76 12.36 -7.68
C PHE A 85 4.90 12.45 -6.15
N ILE A 86 4.08 11.72 -5.41
CA ILE A 86 4.16 11.66 -3.94
C ILE A 86 5.52 11.10 -3.48
N TYR A 87 6.04 10.07 -4.14
CA TYR A 87 7.33 9.47 -3.81
C TYR A 87 8.52 10.39 -4.11
N LEU A 88 8.37 11.30 -5.07
CA LEU A 88 9.42 12.27 -5.42
C LEU A 88 9.39 13.53 -4.55
N LEU A 89 8.29 13.79 -3.85
CA LEU A 89 8.10 14.98 -3.01
C LEU A 89 9.24 15.23 -1.99
N PRO A 90 9.79 14.20 -1.30
CA PRO A 90 10.91 14.39 -0.37
C PRO A 90 12.18 14.96 -1.02
N PHE A 91 12.38 14.76 -2.33
CA PHE A 91 13.53 15.28 -3.06
C PHE A 91 13.33 16.73 -3.52
N VAL A 92 12.11 17.20 -3.69
CA VAL A 92 11.85 18.63 -3.98
C VAL A 92 12.33 19.53 -2.83
N ARG A 93 12.26 19.02 -1.60
CA ARG A 93 12.76 19.69 -0.39
C ARG A 93 14.27 19.88 -0.38
N SER A 94 15.05 18.94 -0.94
CA SER A 94 16.51 19.08 -0.98
C SER A 94 16.96 20.14 -1.97
N VAL A 95 16.12 20.48 -2.96
CA VAL A 95 16.41 21.49 -3.99
C VAL A 95 16.01 22.90 -3.54
N ASN A 96 14.97 23.05 -2.69
CA ASN A 96 14.48 24.36 -2.23
C ASN A 96 14.51 24.47 -0.69
N PRO A 97 15.57 25.05 -0.09
CA PRO A 97 15.73 25.13 1.36
C PRO A 97 14.67 25.99 2.07
N THR A 98 13.93 26.84 1.35
CA THR A 98 12.77 27.59 1.86
C THR A 98 11.63 26.69 2.35
N PHE A 99 11.51 25.46 1.80
CA PHE A 99 10.59 24.43 2.30
C PHE A 99 11.22 23.51 3.36
N ALA A 100 12.54 23.62 3.58
CA ALA A 100 13.31 22.76 4.47
C ALA A 100 13.28 23.20 5.94
N SER A 101 12.89 24.45 6.22
CA SER A 101 12.92 25.04 7.56
C SER A 101 12.02 24.32 8.58
N GLU A 102 10.96 23.63 8.14
CA GLU A 102 10.00 23.02 9.07
C GLU A 102 9.69 21.56 8.70
N TRP A 103 10.32 20.65 9.46
CA TRP A 103 9.97 19.22 9.48
C TRP A 103 8.45 19.00 9.67
N LEU A 104 7.82 19.87 10.48
CA LEU A 104 6.38 19.86 10.77
C LEU A 104 5.53 19.99 9.50
N THR A 105 5.90 20.88 8.58
CA THR A 105 5.22 21.04 7.29
C THR A 105 5.30 19.77 6.44
N GLY A 106 6.39 19.00 6.56
CA GLY A 106 6.56 17.76 5.81
C GLY A 106 5.70 16.63 6.36
N ALA A 107 5.72 16.50 7.68
CA ALA A 107 4.84 15.58 8.37
C ALA A 107 3.36 15.89 8.09
N TYR A 108 2.98 17.18 8.06
CA TYR A 108 1.62 17.61 7.74
C TYR A 108 1.19 17.28 6.31
N VAL A 109 2.05 17.56 5.31
CA VAL A 109 1.76 17.20 3.91
C VAL A 109 1.66 15.68 3.74
N LEU A 110 2.57 14.92 4.35
CA LEU A 110 2.51 13.46 4.35
C LEU A 110 1.20 12.96 4.99
N PHE A 111 0.80 13.56 6.10
CA PHE A 111 -0.45 13.23 6.78
C PHE A 111 -1.69 13.48 5.91
N ILE A 112 -1.75 14.62 5.21
CA ILE A 112 -2.82 14.89 4.25
C ILE A 112 -2.84 13.84 3.13
N ILE A 113 -1.67 13.47 2.60
CA ILE A 113 -1.55 12.44 1.56
C ILE A 113 -2.08 11.09 2.07
N VAL A 114 -1.71 10.69 3.29
CA VAL A 114 -2.23 9.46 3.93
C VAL A 114 -3.75 9.48 3.99
N ILE A 115 -4.34 10.60 4.43
CA ILE A 115 -5.79 10.77 4.52
C ILE A 115 -6.42 10.68 3.13
N ALA A 116 -5.87 11.40 2.14
CA ALA A 116 -6.39 11.41 0.78
C ALA A 116 -6.43 10.01 0.18
N ILE A 117 -5.34 9.24 0.29
CA ILE A 117 -5.26 7.86 -0.20
C ILE A 117 -6.22 6.93 0.56
N ALA A 118 -6.33 7.10 1.88
CA ALA A 118 -7.24 6.30 2.70
C ALA A 118 -8.72 6.55 2.37
N TYR A 119 -9.05 7.77 1.90
CA TYR A 119 -10.39 8.17 1.50
C TYR A 119 -10.74 7.74 0.07
N THR A 120 -9.79 7.85 -0.87
CA THR A 120 -10.02 7.49 -2.29
C THR A 120 -9.90 6.00 -2.58
N ASP A 121 -9.57 5.18 -1.58
CA ASP A 121 -9.24 3.76 -1.74
C ASP A 121 -8.15 3.51 -2.79
N ALA A 122 -7.27 4.50 -3.02
CA ALA A 122 -6.21 4.44 -4.02
C ALA A 122 -5.04 3.52 -3.63
N PHE A 123 -5.22 2.56 -2.73
CA PHE A 123 -4.16 1.62 -2.31
C PHE A 123 -4.07 0.38 -3.21
N HIS A 124 -4.68 0.44 -4.41
CA HIS A 124 -4.49 -0.55 -5.46
C HIS A 124 -3.05 -0.59 -5.96
N PHE A 125 -2.24 0.43 -5.63
CA PHE A 125 -0.84 0.48 -5.97
C PHE A 125 0.04 0.43 -4.71
N ASN A 126 0.42 -0.77 -4.29
CA ASN A 126 1.46 -0.97 -3.27
C ASN A 126 2.73 -1.55 -3.91
N PRO A 127 3.65 -0.68 -4.39
CA PRO A 127 4.82 -1.12 -5.14
C PRO A 127 5.77 -1.98 -4.30
N VAL A 128 5.81 -1.76 -2.99
CA VAL A 128 6.68 -2.52 -2.08
C VAL A 128 6.18 -3.95 -1.94
N MET A 129 4.89 -4.14 -1.74
CA MET A 129 4.32 -5.50 -1.66
C MET A 129 4.45 -6.24 -3.00
N ARG A 130 4.39 -5.52 -4.13
CA ARG A 130 4.63 -6.06 -5.46
C ARG A 130 6.09 -6.46 -5.70
N LEU A 131 7.03 -5.58 -5.36
CA LEU A 131 8.45 -5.78 -5.64
C LEU A 131 9.11 -6.76 -4.66
N LEU A 132 8.84 -6.62 -3.35
CA LEU A 132 9.50 -7.43 -2.31
C LEU A 132 8.82 -8.78 -2.08
N PHE A 133 7.49 -8.85 -2.20
CA PHE A 133 6.72 -10.04 -1.81
C PHE A 133 5.91 -10.66 -2.95
N GLY A 134 5.96 -10.06 -4.15
CA GLY A 134 5.30 -10.56 -5.36
C GLY A 134 3.78 -10.42 -5.39
N TYR A 135 3.19 -9.61 -4.50
CA TYR A 135 1.74 -9.41 -4.46
C TYR A 135 1.28 -8.40 -5.52
N ARG A 136 0.27 -8.79 -6.28
CA ARG A 136 -0.41 -7.96 -7.27
C ARG A 136 -1.75 -7.52 -6.71
N PHE A 137 -2.13 -6.31 -7.05
CA PHE A 137 -3.31 -5.63 -6.55
C PHE A 137 -4.19 -5.32 -7.76
N TYR A 138 -5.43 -5.80 -7.72
CA TYR A 138 -6.38 -5.70 -8.81
C TYR A 138 -7.65 -5.03 -8.30
N ALA A 139 -8.15 -4.02 -9.01
CA ALA A 139 -9.52 -3.55 -8.81
C ALA A 139 -10.43 -4.50 -9.60
N ALA A 140 -11.26 -5.28 -8.92
CA ALA A 140 -12.14 -6.26 -9.53
C ALA A 140 -13.58 -6.06 -9.05
N LYS A 141 -14.52 -6.04 -9.99
CA LYS A 141 -15.95 -5.99 -9.66
C LYS A 141 -16.47 -7.39 -9.33
N ASP A 142 -17.28 -7.48 -8.29
CA ASP A 142 -18.05 -8.69 -7.98
C ASP A 142 -19.31 -8.79 -8.88
N ARG A 143 -20.12 -9.85 -8.72
CA ARG A 143 -21.40 -10.08 -9.40
C ARG A 143 -22.32 -8.86 -9.33
N ASP A 144 -22.38 -8.25 -8.16
CA ASP A 144 -23.19 -7.05 -7.86
C ASP A 144 -22.63 -5.76 -8.51
N GLY A 145 -21.49 -5.83 -9.21
CA GLY A 145 -20.86 -4.69 -9.84
C GLY A 145 -20.09 -3.77 -8.88
N ILE A 146 -19.98 -4.15 -7.61
CA ILE A 146 -19.20 -3.41 -6.60
C ILE A 146 -17.72 -3.63 -6.84
N SER A 147 -16.96 -2.54 -6.98
CA SER A 147 -15.50 -2.57 -7.11
C SER A 147 -14.85 -2.93 -5.77
N ASN A 148 -14.07 -4.01 -5.78
CA ASN A 148 -13.32 -4.52 -4.64
C ASN A 148 -11.85 -4.64 -4.99
N LEU A 149 -10.98 -4.43 -4.00
CA LEU A 149 -9.56 -4.73 -4.13
C LEU A 149 -9.32 -6.23 -3.94
N LEU A 150 -8.79 -6.87 -4.97
CA LEU A 150 -8.32 -8.24 -4.94
C LEU A 150 -6.79 -8.28 -4.94
N ILE A 151 -6.22 -8.91 -3.91
CA ILE A 151 -4.77 -9.08 -3.74
C ILE A 151 -4.41 -10.52 -4.10
N SER A 152 -3.49 -10.74 -5.04
CA SER A 152 -3.07 -12.09 -5.45
C SER A 152 -1.57 -12.17 -5.74
N LYS A 153 -0.95 -13.33 -5.47
CA LYS A 153 0.40 -13.64 -5.96
C LYS A 153 0.41 -14.16 -7.39
N ARG A 154 -0.73 -14.66 -7.86
CA ARG A 154 -0.92 -15.19 -9.22
C ARG A 154 -1.39 -14.07 -10.14
N ASP A 155 -1.08 -14.19 -11.42
CA ASP A 155 -1.60 -13.29 -12.44
C ASP A 155 -3.06 -13.65 -12.75
N LEU A 156 -4.00 -12.84 -12.27
CA LEU A 156 -5.42 -12.98 -12.57
C LEU A 156 -5.75 -12.03 -13.72
N ARG A 157 -6.01 -12.59 -14.91
CA ARG A 157 -6.24 -11.80 -16.15
C ARG A 157 -7.59 -12.06 -16.81
N ARG A 158 -8.32 -13.08 -16.36
CA ARG A 158 -9.55 -13.53 -17.01
C ARG A 158 -10.75 -13.18 -16.15
N PRO A 159 -11.68 -12.35 -16.66
CA PRO A 159 -13.01 -12.21 -16.07
C PRO A 159 -13.79 -13.52 -16.21
N GLY A 160 -14.79 -13.73 -15.35
CA GLY A 160 -15.63 -14.92 -15.33
C GLY A 160 -15.11 -16.08 -14.48
N GLU A 161 -13.98 -15.90 -13.79
CA GLU A 161 -13.41 -16.91 -12.90
C GLU A 161 -13.94 -16.76 -11.46
N GLU A 162 -14.21 -17.89 -10.82
CA GLU A 162 -14.44 -17.96 -9.37
C GLU A 162 -13.16 -18.34 -8.66
N VAL A 163 -12.77 -17.53 -7.69
CA VAL A 163 -11.55 -17.74 -6.92
C VAL A 163 -11.87 -17.84 -5.44
N GLN A 164 -11.14 -18.71 -4.74
CA GLN A 164 -11.17 -18.73 -3.29
C GLN A 164 -10.39 -17.53 -2.76
N THR A 165 -11.05 -16.77 -1.88
CA THR A 165 -10.47 -15.60 -1.23
C THR A 165 -10.70 -15.64 0.27
N VAL A 166 -9.95 -14.84 1.00
CA VAL A 166 -10.25 -14.47 2.38
C VAL A 166 -10.51 -12.97 2.47
N ARG A 167 -11.50 -12.57 3.27
CA ARG A 167 -11.82 -11.16 3.49
C ARG A 167 -10.82 -10.53 4.47
N LEU A 168 -10.10 -9.50 4.03
CA LEU A 168 -9.21 -8.71 4.90
C LEU A 168 -9.91 -7.48 5.48
N ALA A 169 -10.69 -6.81 4.63
CA ALA A 169 -11.46 -5.63 4.97
C ALA A 169 -12.80 -5.61 4.21
N TRP A 170 -13.60 -4.56 4.38
CA TRP A 170 -14.94 -4.49 3.78
C TRP A 170 -14.94 -4.72 2.27
N ASN A 171 -14.00 -4.09 1.56
CA ASN A 171 -13.80 -4.15 0.11
C ASN A 171 -12.41 -4.71 -0.27
N VAL A 172 -11.79 -5.51 0.60
CA VAL A 172 -10.43 -6.04 0.35
C VAL A 172 -10.40 -7.55 0.56
N TYR A 173 -10.00 -8.26 -0.49
CA TYR A 173 -9.97 -9.71 -0.57
C TYR A 173 -8.56 -10.18 -0.92
N LEU A 174 -8.12 -11.28 -0.30
CA LEU A 174 -6.85 -11.92 -0.58
C LEU A 174 -7.10 -13.28 -1.22
N TYR A 175 -6.58 -13.46 -2.44
CA TYR A 175 -6.60 -14.72 -3.16
C TYR A 175 -5.80 -15.81 -2.43
N ILE A 176 -6.40 -16.98 -2.31
CA ILE A 176 -5.79 -18.17 -1.66
C ILE A 176 -5.68 -19.37 -2.58
N GLY A 177 -6.50 -19.47 -3.63
CA GLY A 177 -6.51 -20.55 -4.61
C GLY A 177 -7.67 -20.42 -5.59
N ASP A 178 -7.73 -21.31 -6.58
CA ASP A 178 -8.87 -21.43 -7.48
C ASP A 178 -10.00 -22.19 -6.75
N SER A 179 -11.26 -22.04 -7.16
CA SER A 179 -12.29 -22.95 -6.66
C SER A 179 -11.99 -24.34 -7.22
N ASP A 180 -11.86 -25.34 -6.34
CA ASP A 180 -11.82 -26.73 -6.76
C ASP A 180 -13.19 -27.03 -7.38
N ALA A 181 -13.25 -26.99 -8.71
CA ALA A 181 -14.36 -27.47 -9.52
C ALA A 181 -14.25 -28.99 -9.69
#